data_AF-A0A7L4NVV2-F1
#
_entry.id   AF-A0A7L4NVV2-F1
#
_cell.length_a   1.000
_cell.length_b   1.000
_cell.length_c   1.000
_cell.angle_alpha   90.00
_cell.angle_beta   90.00
_cell.angle_gamma   90.00
#
_symmetry.space_group_name_H-M   'P 1'
#
loop_
_entity.id
_entity.type
_entity.pdbx_description
1 polymer ?
#
loop_
_entity_poly.entity_id
_entity_poly.type
_entity_poly.pdbx_seq_one_letter_code
_entity_poly.pdbx_strand_id
1 'polypeptide(L)'
;MEDKVQKWLSDIGIFRQKVPDDNTNFHFIINYPEENVMDVIQPKGASDLIVIGCATNVSPEHSDEMKLLSDSKKEDFIWDLRYMLNSKDVDFQLSHPNNILESFLITSEIYGDGLSKDRLISVIKTIFRAKIQCVWKIQQKFGMGDEGDGAVSDSMYV
;
A
#
# COMPACT_ATOMS: atom_id res chain seq x y z
N MET A 1 10.05 -11.43 19.11
CA MET A 1 9.58 -10.24 18.37
C MET A 1 8.14 -10.44 17.95
N GLU A 2 7.87 -11.54 17.26
CA GLU A 2 6.53 -12.02 16.84
C GLU A 2 5.41 -11.77 17.87
N ASP A 3 5.48 -12.39 19.07
CA ASP A 3 4.41 -12.26 20.08
C ASP A 3 4.10 -10.82 20.47
N LYS A 4 5.12 -9.95 20.52
CA LYS A 4 4.95 -8.52 20.85
C LYS A 4 4.21 -7.81 19.75
N VAL A 5 4.61 -8.03 18.50
CA VAL A 5 3.99 -7.42 17.30
C VAL A 5 2.55 -7.88 17.19
N GLN A 6 2.31 -9.19 17.25
CA GLN A 6 0.95 -9.75 17.19
C GLN A 6 0.06 -9.18 18.29
N LYS A 7 0.55 -9.11 19.54
CA LYS A 7 -0.19 -8.50 20.64
C LYS A 7 -0.55 -7.05 20.35
N TRP A 8 0.41 -6.24 19.90
CA TRP A 8 0.14 -4.82 19.62
C TRP A 8 -0.87 -4.61 18.49
N LEU A 9 -0.84 -5.43 17.44
CA LEU A 9 -1.79 -5.40 16.34
C LEU A 9 -3.20 -5.84 16.80
N SER A 10 -3.28 -6.85 17.66
CA SER A 10 -4.53 -7.34 18.24
C SER A 10 -5.14 -6.34 19.24
N ASP A 11 -4.32 -5.69 20.07
CA ASP A 11 -4.76 -4.69 21.06
C ASP A 11 -5.56 -3.54 20.41
N ILE A 12 -5.26 -3.21 19.16
CA ILE A 12 -5.92 -2.13 18.41
C ILE A 12 -6.94 -2.67 17.39
N GLY A 13 -7.18 -3.98 17.36
CA GLY A 13 -8.19 -4.62 16.52
C GLY A 13 -7.89 -4.71 15.03
N ILE A 14 -6.63 -4.52 14.60
CA ILE A 14 -6.27 -4.57 13.17
C ILE A 14 -5.68 -5.91 12.72
N PHE A 15 -5.33 -6.79 13.67
CA PHE A 15 -4.84 -8.13 13.37
C PHE A 15 -5.96 -8.99 12.77
N ARG A 16 -5.71 -9.59 11.60
CA ARG A 16 -6.63 -10.52 10.93
C ARG A 16 -6.22 -11.97 11.16
N GLN A 17 -5.05 -12.35 10.63
CA GLN A 17 -4.59 -13.73 10.66
C GLN A 17 -3.07 -13.83 10.46
N LYS A 18 -2.50 -14.97 10.84
CA LYS A 18 -1.15 -15.38 10.47
C LYS A 18 -1.22 -16.28 9.24
N VAL A 19 -0.35 -16.07 8.28
CA VAL A 19 -0.25 -16.86 7.04
C VAL A 19 1.06 -17.65 7.04
N PRO A 20 1.04 -18.92 6.59
CA PRO A 20 2.27 -19.67 6.37
C PRO A 20 3.01 -19.15 5.13
N ASP A 21 4.26 -18.77 5.28
CA ASP A 21 5.17 -18.38 4.19
C ASP A 21 6.58 -18.90 4.50
N ASP A 22 7.13 -19.71 3.59
CA ASP A 22 8.44 -20.36 3.74
C ASP A 22 9.61 -19.37 3.76
N ASN A 23 9.39 -18.16 3.26
CA ASN A 23 10.37 -17.08 3.16
C ASN A 23 10.36 -16.12 4.35
N THR A 24 9.45 -16.31 5.31
CA THR A 24 9.33 -15.44 6.49
C THR A 24 9.44 -16.23 7.79
N ASN A 25 9.89 -15.57 8.85
CA ASN A 25 9.77 -16.11 10.21
C ASN A 25 8.32 -16.00 10.69
N PHE A 26 7.66 -14.90 10.35
CA PHE A 26 6.22 -14.74 10.49
C PHE A 26 5.69 -13.79 9.41
N HIS A 27 4.43 -14.02 9.03
CA HIS A 27 3.66 -13.18 8.13
C HIS A 27 2.27 -12.97 8.73
N PHE A 28 1.96 -11.73 9.06
CA PHE A 28 0.65 -11.32 9.53
C PHE A 28 -0.07 -10.51 8.47
N ILE A 29 -1.34 -10.84 8.27
CA ILE A 29 -2.28 -10.00 7.54
C ILE A 29 -2.95 -9.09 8.56
N ILE A 30 -3.00 -7.80 8.25
CA ILE A 30 -3.71 -6.77 9.01
C ILE A 30 -4.71 -6.05 8.11
N ASN A 31 -5.78 -5.54 8.72
CA ASN A 31 -6.73 -4.65 8.05
C ASN A 31 -6.65 -3.27 8.67
N TYR A 32 -6.15 -2.29 7.91
CA TYR A 32 -6.11 -0.90 8.36
C TYR A 32 -6.14 0.11 7.22
N PRO A 33 -7.09 1.06 7.26
CA PRO A 33 -8.40 1.04 7.93
C PRO A 33 -9.29 -0.10 7.41
N GLU A 34 -10.57 -0.14 7.78
CA GLU A 34 -11.51 -1.19 7.35
C GLU A 34 -11.32 -1.60 5.89
N GLU A 35 -11.35 -2.91 5.63
CA GLU A 35 -11.16 -3.56 4.32
C GLU A 35 -9.81 -3.32 3.59
N ASN A 36 -8.90 -2.52 4.14
CA ASN A 36 -7.59 -2.27 3.55
C ASN A 36 -6.56 -3.26 4.07
N VAL A 37 -6.23 -4.25 3.24
CA VAL A 37 -5.27 -5.30 3.57
C VAL A 37 -3.83 -4.77 3.51
N MET A 38 -3.04 -5.09 4.53
CA MET A 38 -1.59 -4.90 4.55
C MET A 38 -0.91 -6.13 5.16
N ASP A 39 0.35 -6.31 4.80
CA ASP A 39 1.19 -7.39 5.25
C ASP A 39 2.24 -6.86 6.24
N VAL A 40 2.38 -7.54 7.38
CA VAL A 40 3.47 -7.33 8.34
C VAL A 40 4.28 -8.61 8.37
N ILE A 41 5.47 -8.56 7.79
CA ILE A 41 6.34 -9.73 7.62
C ILE A 41 7.67 -9.53 8.33
N GLN A 42 8.26 -10.64 8.75
CA GLN A 42 9.67 -10.69 9.10
C GLN A 42 10.38 -11.65 8.13
N PRO A 43 11.26 -11.15 7.24
CA PRO A 43 11.98 -11.99 6.30
C PRO A 43 12.86 -13.03 7.01
N LYS A 44 12.93 -14.23 6.43
CA LYS A 44 13.81 -15.29 6.91
C LYS A 44 15.27 -14.88 6.71
N GLY A 45 16.07 -15.04 7.76
CA GLY A 45 17.46 -14.57 7.77
C GLY A 45 17.65 -13.11 8.24
N ALA A 46 16.57 -12.34 8.40
CA ALA A 46 16.60 -10.99 8.96
C ALA A 46 15.78 -10.91 10.26
N SER A 47 16.27 -11.54 11.34
CA SER A 47 15.52 -11.65 12.61
C SER A 47 15.31 -10.32 13.35
N ASP A 48 16.03 -9.27 12.95
CA ASP A 48 15.94 -7.94 13.53
C ASP A 48 15.19 -6.94 12.63
N LEU A 49 14.51 -7.42 11.60
CA LEU A 49 13.79 -6.59 10.63
C LEU A 49 12.31 -6.97 10.59
N ILE A 50 11.45 -5.96 10.49
CA ILE A 50 10.05 -6.10 10.12
C ILE A 50 9.82 -5.26 8.87
N VAL A 51 9.20 -5.84 7.86
CA VAL A 51 8.75 -5.15 6.66
C VAL A 51 7.23 -5.07 6.71
N ILE A 52 6.70 -3.88 6.44
CA ILE A 52 5.27 -3.63 6.33
C ILE A 52 5.02 -3.24 4.89
N GLY A 53 4.09 -3.94 4.23
CA GLY A 53 3.79 -3.76 2.82
C GLY A 53 2.30 -3.60 2.57
N CYS A 54 1.95 -2.78 1.59
CA CYS A 54 0.61 -2.70 1.04
C CYS A 54 0.70 -2.76 -0.48
N ALA A 55 0.34 -3.92 -1.04
CA ALA A 55 0.14 -4.08 -2.47
C ALA A 55 -1.24 -3.56 -2.85
N THR A 56 -1.35 -2.86 -3.97
CA THR A 56 -2.64 -2.37 -4.49
C THR A 56 -2.65 -2.51 -6.00
N ASN A 57 -3.69 -3.17 -6.50
CA ASN A 57 -3.95 -3.27 -7.93
C ASN A 57 -4.87 -2.13 -8.36
N VAL A 58 -4.54 -1.51 -9.50
CA VAL A 58 -5.38 -0.50 -10.13
C VAL A 58 -6.51 -1.23 -10.87
N SER A 59 -7.73 -0.71 -10.76
CA SER A 59 -8.86 -1.31 -11.48
C SER A 59 -8.62 -1.29 -13.00
N PRO A 60 -9.12 -2.29 -13.74
CA PRO A 60 -9.04 -2.29 -15.20
C PRO A 60 -9.65 -1.04 -15.82
N GLU A 61 -10.73 -0.51 -15.24
CA GLU A 61 -11.43 0.70 -15.67
C GLU A 61 -10.48 1.91 -15.69
N HIS A 62 -9.78 2.17 -14.58
CA HIS A 62 -8.80 3.26 -14.52
C HIS A 62 -7.59 3.01 -15.42
N SER A 63 -7.19 1.75 -15.58
CA SER A 63 -6.09 1.37 -16.49
C SER A 63 -6.47 1.63 -17.96
N ASP A 64 -7.74 1.41 -18.33
CA ASP A 64 -8.26 1.68 -19.66
C ASP A 64 -8.39 3.17 -19.93
N GLU A 65 -8.81 3.97 -18.95
CA GLU A 65 -8.80 5.43 -19.03
C GLU A 65 -7.38 5.99 -19.21
N MET A 66 -6.37 5.40 -18.54
CA MET A 66 -4.96 5.75 -18.75
C MET A 66 -4.48 5.47 -20.18
N LYS A 67 -4.98 4.41 -20.83
CA LYS A 67 -4.61 4.08 -22.23
C LYS A 67 -5.03 5.17 -23.22
N LEU A 68 -6.14 5.87 -22.93
CA LEU A 68 -6.68 6.95 -23.77
C LEU A 68 -5.81 8.22 -23.76
N LEU A 69 -4.91 8.35 -22.79
CA LEU A 69 -3.97 9.48 -22.73
C LEU A 69 -2.88 9.37 -23.81
N SER A 70 -2.37 10.54 -24.23
CA SER A 70 -1.12 10.63 -24.99
C SER A 70 0.07 10.15 -24.15
N ASP A 71 1.10 9.59 -24.79
CA ASP A 71 2.25 9.01 -24.08
C ASP A 71 2.97 9.99 -23.14
N SER A 72 3.10 11.26 -23.52
CA SER A 72 3.64 12.32 -22.65
C SER A 72 2.82 12.47 -21.35
N LYS A 73 1.49 12.45 -21.43
CA LYS A 73 0.61 12.59 -20.25
C LYS A 73 0.62 11.36 -19.35
N LYS A 74 0.87 10.17 -19.93
CA LYS A 74 1.08 8.93 -19.17
C LYS A 74 2.38 9.00 -18.40
N GLU A 75 3.46 9.40 -19.07
CA GLU A 75 4.76 9.59 -18.44
C GLU A 75 4.71 10.64 -17.31
N ASP A 76 4.11 11.80 -17.57
CA ASP A 76 3.92 12.85 -16.55
C ASP A 76 3.17 12.33 -15.32
N PHE A 77 2.16 11.47 -15.53
CA PHE A 77 1.41 10.87 -14.43
C PHE A 77 2.27 9.96 -13.55
N ILE A 78 3.10 9.13 -14.17
CA ILE A 78 4.02 8.24 -13.45
C ILE A 78 5.06 9.06 -12.68
N TRP A 79 5.61 10.12 -13.27
CA TRP A 79 6.53 11.01 -12.58
C TRP A 79 5.89 11.73 -11.40
N ASP A 80 4.66 12.24 -11.55
CA ASP A 80 3.89 12.85 -10.47
C ASP A 80 3.75 11.89 -9.27
N LEU A 81 3.41 10.62 -9.53
CA LEU A 81 3.30 9.60 -8.49
C LEU A 81 4.64 9.30 -7.82
N ARG A 82 5.72 9.19 -8.61
CA ARG A 82 7.08 8.99 -8.07
C ARG A 82 7.50 10.12 -7.14
N TYR A 83 7.33 11.37 -7.55
CA TYR A 83 7.68 12.51 -6.70
C TYR A 83 6.82 12.59 -5.45
N MET A 84 5.52 12.28 -5.59
CA MET A 84 4.61 12.25 -4.46
C MET A 84 5.01 11.17 -3.45
N LEU A 85 5.25 9.94 -3.88
CA LEU A 85 5.64 8.84 -3.01
C LEU A 85 7.03 9.04 -2.40
N ASN A 86 7.99 9.54 -3.18
CA ASN A 86 9.34 9.85 -2.69
C ASN A 86 9.36 11.00 -1.66
N SER A 87 8.32 11.82 -1.61
CA SER A 87 8.16 12.83 -0.53
C SER A 87 7.68 12.23 0.80
N LYS A 88 7.32 10.94 0.79
CA LYS A 88 6.92 10.17 1.98
C LYS A 88 8.09 9.33 2.44
N ASP A 89 8.17 9.11 3.75
CA ASP A 89 9.13 8.21 4.39
C ASP A 89 8.73 6.73 4.15
N VAL A 90 8.65 6.35 2.86
CA VAL A 90 8.25 5.02 2.39
C VAL A 90 9.05 4.64 1.16
N ASP A 91 9.25 3.34 0.98
CA ASP A 91 9.72 2.77 -0.27
C ASP A 91 8.52 2.39 -1.14
N PHE A 92 8.72 2.36 -2.45
CA PHE A 92 7.66 2.03 -3.38
C PHE A 92 8.16 1.34 -4.65
N GLN A 93 7.31 0.48 -5.19
CA GLN A 93 7.49 -0.16 -6.49
C GLN A 93 6.22 0.06 -7.31
N LEU A 94 6.38 0.60 -8.52
CA LEU A 94 5.27 0.83 -9.44
C LEU A 94 5.39 -0.16 -10.60
N SER A 95 4.34 -0.94 -10.86
CA SER A 95 4.22 -1.74 -12.08
C SER A 95 3.50 -0.90 -13.13
N HIS A 96 4.23 -0.47 -14.16
CA HIS A 96 3.68 0.42 -15.18
C HIS A 96 4.13 0.09 -16.63
N PRO A 97 3.77 -1.07 -17.19
CA PRO A 97 4.10 -1.38 -18.57
C PRO A 97 3.53 -0.31 -19.52
N ASN A 98 4.37 0.20 -20.43
CA ASN A 98 4.01 1.29 -21.35
C ASN A 98 3.46 2.55 -20.65
N ASN A 99 3.94 2.85 -19.44
CA ASN A 99 3.49 3.96 -18.59
C ASN A 99 2.01 3.90 -18.19
N ILE A 100 1.39 2.72 -18.23
CA ILE A 100 0.04 2.47 -17.71
C ILE A 100 0.20 1.82 -16.34
N LEU A 101 -0.25 2.49 -15.28
CA LEU A 101 -0.12 1.97 -13.92
C LEU A 101 -1.08 0.80 -13.70
N GLU A 102 -0.55 -0.40 -13.48
CA GLU A 102 -1.34 -1.61 -13.22
C GLU A 102 -1.41 -1.92 -11.73
N SER A 103 -0.30 -1.73 -11.01
CA SER A 103 -0.23 -1.96 -9.56
C SER A 103 0.87 -1.14 -8.94
N PHE A 104 0.76 -0.94 -7.63
CA PHE A 104 1.82 -0.33 -6.83
C PHE A 104 1.94 -1.06 -5.49
N LEU A 105 3.18 -1.17 -5.02
CA LEU A 105 3.53 -1.71 -3.73
C LEU A 105 4.20 -0.59 -2.93
N ILE A 106 3.72 -0.33 -1.73
CA ILE A 106 4.33 0.62 -0.80
C ILE A 106 4.82 -0.16 0.39
N THR A 107 6.09 0.02 0.74
CA THR A 107 6.74 -0.68 1.85
C THR A 107 7.41 0.28 2.80
N SER A 108 7.61 -0.17 4.04
CA SER A 108 8.48 0.50 4.99
C SER A 108 9.02 -0.53 5.97
N GLU A 109 10.19 -0.25 6.52
CA GLU A 109 10.94 -1.17 7.35
C GLU A 109 11.09 -0.63 8.78
N ILE A 110 11.11 -1.55 9.74
CA ILE A 110 11.35 -1.25 11.15
C ILE A 110 12.37 -2.26 11.68
N TYR A 111 13.53 -1.75 12.10
CA TYR A 111 14.55 -2.52 12.80
C TYR A 111 14.18 -2.73 14.27
N GLY A 112 14.65 -3.81 14.87
CA GLY A 112 14.28 -4.20 16.23
C GLY A 112 14.75 -3.23 17.32
N ASP A 113 15.79 -2.44 17.06
CA ASP A 113 16.27 -1.37 17.94
C ASP A 113 15.34 -0.14 17.97
N GLY A 114 14.62 0.13 16.87
CA GLY A 114 13.61 1.18 16.73
C GLY A 114 12.17 0.69 16.94
N LEU A 115 11.98 -0.61 17.18
CA LEU A 115 10.66 -1.21 17.28
C LEU A 115 9.96 -0.84 18.60
N SER A 116 8.88 -0.07 18.46
CA SER A 116 7.94 0.22 19.54
C SER A 116 6.50 0.13 19.02
N LYS A 117 5.52 0.00 19.94
CA LYS A 117 4.10 0.07 19.58
C LYS A 117 3.79 1.36 18.81
N ASP A 118 4.34 2.49 19.25
CA ASP A 118 4.15 3.78 18.59
C ASP A 118 4.71 3.79 17.16
N ARG A 119 5.97 3.41 16.97
CA ARG A 119 6.59 3.36 15.63
C ARG A 119 5.86 2.40 14.70
N LEU A 120 5.49 1.21 15.18
CA LEU A 120 4.74 0.22 14.39
C LEU A 120 3.43 0.82 13.85
N ILE A 121 2.62 1.41 14.72
CA ILE A 121 1.32 1.98 14.31
C ILE A 121 1.52 3.23 13.44
N SER A 122 2.54 4.04 13.73
CA SER A 122 2.86 5.21 12.90
C SER A 122 3.24 4.81 11.48
N VAL A 123 4.06 3.77 11.29
CA VAL A 123 4.46 3.30 9.96
C VAL A 123 3.28 2.74 9.18
N ILE A 124 2.44 1.91 9.81
CA ILE A 124 1.19 1.40 9.19
C ILE A 124 0.33 2.57 8.68
N LYS A 125 0.16 3.61 9.50
CA LYS A 125 -0.58 4.83 9.11
C LYS A 125 0.09 5.59 7.97
N THR A 126 1.41 5.68 7.95
CA THR A 126 2.16 6.36 6.89
C THR A 126 2.01 5.64 5.56
N ILE A 127 2.15 4.31 5.55
CA ILE A 127 1.93 3.48 4.36
C ILE A 127 0.50 3.67 3.85
N PHE A 128 -0.50 3.63 4.74
CA PHE A 128 -1.89 3.86 4.35
C PHE A 128 -2.11 5.24 3.72
N ARG A 129 -1.56 6.30 4.31
CA ARG A 129 -1.67 7.66 3.76
C ARG A 129 -1.03 7.76 2.39
N ALA A 130 0.13 7.12 2.20
CA ALA A 130 0.80 7.09 0.90
C ALA A 130 -0.07 6.35 -0.13
N LYS A 131 -0.64 5.18 0.24
CA LYS A 131 -1.61 4.45 -0.59
C LYS A 131 -2.76 5.36 -1.01
N ILE A 132 -3.51 5.90 -0.06
CA ILE A 132 -4.71 6.71 -0.35
C ILE A 132 -4.38 7.95 -1.19
N GLN A 133 -3.19 8.53 -1.04
CA GLN A 133 -2.79 9.62 -1.94
C GLN A 133 -2.60 9.17 -3.39
N CYS A 134 -2.06 7.98 -3.64
CA CYS A 134 -2.06 7.39 -4.99
C CYS A 134 -3.48 7.22 -5.52
N VAL A 135 -4.36 6.63 -4.70
CA VAL A 135 -5.76 6.36 -5.04
C VAL A 135 -6.48 7.64 -5.44
N TRP A 136 -6.42 8.67 -4.60
CA TRP A 136 -7.07 9.95 -4.88
C TRP A 136 -6.49 10.62 -6.12
N LYS A 137 -5.20 10.47 -6.40
CA LYS A 137 -4.58 11.01 -7.61
C LYS A 137 -5.07 10.29 -8.87
N ILE A 138 -5.26 8.98 -8.80
CA ILE A 138 -5.87 8.18 -9.87
C ILE A 138 -7.33 8.63 -10.07
N GLN A 139 -8.14 8.62 -9.02
CA GLN A 139 -9.55 9.02 -9.07
C GLN A 139 -9.75 10.47 -9.53
N GLN A 140 -8.90 11.40 -9.10
CA GLN A 140 -8.99 12.80 -9.54
C GLN A 140 -8.72 12.94 -11.05
N LYS A 141 -7.80 12.14 -11.60
CA LYS A 141 -7.38 12.27 -13.01
C LYS A 141 -8.25 11.44 -13.96
N PHE A 142 -8.81 10.34 -13.46
CA PHE A 142 -9.49 9.32 -14.26
C PHE A 142 -10.95 9.10 -13.83
N GLY A 143 -11.30 9.28 -12.56
CA GLY A 143 -12.66 9.07 -12.03
C GLY A 143 -13.69 10.18 -12.28
N MET A 144 -13.39 11.24 -13.04
CA MET A 144 -14.39 12.25 -13.45
C MET A 144 -15.10 11.83 -14.76
N GLY A 145 -15.67 10.63 -14.73
CA GLY A 145 -16.43 10.01 -15.81
C GLY A 145 -17.83 9.58 -15.38
N ASP A 146 -18.54 10.41 -14.62
CA ASP A 146 -20.01 10.64 -14.67
C ASP A 146 -20.44 11.47 -13.45
N GLU A 147 -20.90 12.69 -13.68
CA GLU A 147 -21.74 13.39 -12.71
C GLU A 147 -23.10 12.67 -12.65
N GLY A 148 -23.15 11.63 -11.83
CA GLY A 148 -24.36 10.86 -11.51
C GLY A 148 -24.28 10.36 -10.07
N ASP A 149 -24.82 11.16 -9.17
CA ASP A 149 -25.21 10.86 -7.78
C ASP A 149 -25.10 9.37 -7.36
N GLY A 150 -24.14 9.04 -6.47
CA GLY A 150 -24.12 7.73 -5.81
C GLY A 150 -22.75 7.24 -5.38
N ALA A 151 -22.51 7.25 -4.06
CA ALA A 151 -21.56 6.44 -3.30
C ALA A 151 -20.11 6.31 -3.83
N VAL A 152 -19.16 6.80 -3.03
CA VAL A 152 -17.73 6.51 -3.14
C VAL A 152 -17.52 4.99 -3.19
N SER A 153 -17.35 4.42 -4.39
CA SER A 153 -17.02 3.01 -4.60
C SER A 153 -15.51 2.84 -4.46
N ASP A 154 -15.09 2.28 -3.33
CA ASP A 154 -13.69 1.91 -3.05
C ASP A 154 -13.32 0.58 -3.74
N SER A 155 -13.56 0.48 -5.04
CA SER A 155 -13.29 -0.74 -5.82
C SER A 155 -11.88 -0.76 -6.37
N MET A 156 -10.88 -0.81 -5.47
CA MET A 156 -9.60 -1.43 -5.80
C MET A 156 -9.54 -2.81 -5.18
N TYR A 157 -9.38 -3.80 -6.03
CA TYR A 157 -9.29 -5.19 -5.60
C TYR A 157 -7.89 -5.48 -5.04
N VAL A 158 -7.87 -6.21 -3.93
CA VAL A 158 -6.68 -6.82 -3.33
C VAL A 158 -6.29 -8.03 -4.17
#